data_AF-A0A450Y7J9-F1
#
_entry.id   AF-A0A450Y7J9-F1
#
_cell.length_a   1.000
_cell.length_b   1.000
_cell.length_c   1.000
_cell.angle_alpha   90.00
_cell.angle_beta   90.00
_cell.angle_gamma   90.00
#
_symmetry.space_group_name_H-M   'P 1'
#
loop_
_entity.id
_entity.type
_entity.pdbx_description
1 polymer ?
#
loop_
_entity_poly.entity_id
_entity_poly.type
_entity_poly.pdbx_seq_one_letter_code
_entity_poly.pdbx_strand_id
1 'polypeptide(L)'
;VELLAFALRIPRLHLSVVLVLHQLPAVFDIKGAIVSIDAMGCQKKIAEQIVSQGADYILAVKDNQPELFDAVKDYFETAKATDFLSVPVSYDEQTNADHGRVEVRRCCLVNDISTLPQPENWAGLQSIALLESERHQGG
;
A
#
# COMPACT_ATOMS: atom_id res chain seq x y z
N VAL A 1 16.16 5.19 -2.57
CA VAL A 1 15.06 4.23 -2.41
C VAL A 1 13.90 4.96 -1.75
N GLU A 2 12.80 5.19 -2.48
CA GLU A 2 11.56 5.62 -1.84
C GLU A 2 10.79 4.36 -1.42
N LEU A 3 10.43 4.27 -0.14
CA LEU A 3 9.74 3.12 0.44
C LEU A 3 8.34 3.56 0.85
N LEU A 4 7.32 3.03 0.17
CA LEU A 4 5.93 3.19 0.58
C LEU A 4 5.38 1.84 1.02
N ALA A 5 4.94 1.79 2.26
CA ALA A 5 4.09 0.73 2.77
C ALA A 5 2.63 1.06 2.46
N PHE A 6 1.82 0.06 2.09
CA PHE A 6 0.39 0.23 1.88
C PHE A 6 -0.43 -0.74 2.71
N ALA A 7 -1.56 -0.25 3.23
CA ALA A 7 -2.66 -1.07 3.73
C ALA A 7 -3.70 -1.22 2.61
N LEU A 8 -4.10 -2.46 2.33
CA LEU A 8 -4.88 -2.81 1.14
C LEU A 8 -6.11 -3.65 1.48
N ARG A 9 -7.23 -3.32 0.84
CA ARG A 9 -8.43 -4.15 0.75
C ARG A 9 -8.83 -4.23 -0.72
N ILE A 10 -8.42 -5.29 -1.42
CA ILE A 10 -8.71 -5.45 -2.85
C ILE A 10 -9.09 -6.93 -3.12
N PRO A 11 -10.39 -7.25 -3.30
CA PRO A 11 -10.82 -8.60 -3.59
C PRO A 11 -10.76 -8.98 -5.09
N ARG A 12 -10.71 -8.00 -6.02
CA ARG A 12 -10.60 -8.23 -7.48
C ARG A 12 -9.84 -7.10 -8.16
N LEU A 13 -8.86 -7.45 -9.00
CA LEU A 13 -8.13 -6.53 -9.90
C LEU A 13 -9.06 -6.04 -11.02
N HIS A 14 -9.90 -5.05 -10.77
CA HIS A 14 -10.54 -4.25 -11.82
C HIS A 14 -10.34 -2.76 -11.49
N LEU A 15 -9.40 -2.12 -12.19
CA LEU A 15 -8.95 -0.77 -11.90
C LEU A 15 -10.04 0.23 -12.32
N SER A 16 -10.76 0.82 -11.37
CA SER A 16 -11.70 1.92 -11.62
C SER A 16 -11.39 3.07 -10.65
N VAL A 17 -10.88 4.17 -11.22
CA VAL A 17 -10.67 5.51 -10.63
C VAL A 17 -9.81 5.57 -9.36
N VAL A 18 -8.60 6.13 -9.49
CA VAL A 18 -7.71 6.47 -8.37
C VAL A 18 -7.90 7.94 -8.02
N LEU A 19 -8.49 8.22 -6.85
CA LEU A 19 -8.69 9.58 -6.35
C LEU A 19 -7.66 9.88 -5.25
N VAL A 20 -6.56 10.55 -5.59
CA VAL A 20 -5.50 10.94 -4.64
C VAL A 20 -5.94 12.19 -3.89
N LEU A 21 -6.42 12.03 -2.66
CA LEU A 21 -6.83 13.14 -1.79
C LEU A 21 -6.26 12.96 -0.39
N HIS A 22 -5.86 14.07 0.25
CA HIS A 22 -5.51 14.09 1.68
C HIS A 22 -6.72 13.84 2.60
N GLN A 23 -7.95 13.99 2.07
CA GLN A 23 -9.21 13.82 2.79
C GLN A 23 -10.29 13.28 1.85
N LEU A 24 -11.25 12.53 2.40
CA LEU A 24 -12.38 12.00 1.64
C LEU A 24 -13.70 12.62 2.13
N PRO A 25 -14.23 13.69 1.50
CA PRO A 25 -15.54 14.22 1.85
C PRO A 25 -16.66 13.19 1.65
N ALA A 26 -17.63 13.15 2.55
CA ALA A 26 -18.76 12.20 2.49
C ALA A 26 -19.67 12.35 1.26
N VAL A 27 -19.50 13.43 0.49
CA VAL A 27 -20.32 13.77 -0.68
C VAL A 27 -19.87 13.05 -1.96
N PHE A 28 -18.67 12.45 -1.96
CA PHE A 28 -18.17 11.72 -3.12
C PHE A 28 -18.87 10.36 -3.25
N ASP A 29 -19.38 10.05 -4.43
CA ASP A 29 -19.81 8.70 -4.77
C ASP A 29 -18.60 7.90 -5.24
N ILE A 30 -18.12 7.01 -4.37
CA ILE A 30 -16.96 6.15 -4.61
C ILE A 30 -17.33 4.67 -4.72
N LYS A 31 -18.63 4.34 -4.78
CA LYS A 31 -19.06 2.94 -4.74
C LYS A 31 -18.41 2.13 -5.88
N GLY A 32 -17.74 1.04 -5.51
CA GLY A 32 -17.00 0.17 -6.45
C GLY A 32 -15.67 0.74 -6.95
N ALA A 33 -15.21 1.89 -6.45
CA ALA A 33 -13.90 2.45 -6.75
C ALA A 33 -12.80 1.90 -5.83
N ILE A 34 -11.54 2.06 -6.27
CA ILE A 34 -10.35 1.84 -5.43
C ILE A 34 -9.79 3.21 -5.04
N VAL A 35 -9.97 3.59 -3.79
CA VAL A 35 -9.53 4.88 -3.26
C VAL A 35 -8.09 4.78 -2.78
N SER A 36 -7.17 5.47 -3.45
CA SER A 36 -5.79 5.59 -2.97
C SER A 36 -5.57 6.93 -2.27
N ILE A 37 -5.06 6.89 -1.04
CA ILE A 37 -4.83 8.09 -0.24
C ILE A 37 -3.37 8.08 0.26
N ASP A 38 -2.77 9.25 0.29
CA ASP A 38 -1.41 9.43 0.78
C ASP A 38 -1.27 9.18 2.29
N ALA A 39 -0.04 9.28 2.77
CA ALA A 39 0.27 9.03 4.17
C ALA A 39 -0.52 9.95 5.12
N MET A 40 -0.71 11.24 4.80
CA MET A 40 -1.42 12.16 5.70
C MET A 40 -2.89 11.76 5.90
N GLY A 41 -3.51 11.15 4.88
CA GLY A 41 -4.88 10.63 4.96
C GLY A 41 -4.99 9.17 5.42
N CYS A 42 -3.89 8.53 5.82
CA CYS A 42 -3.90 7.15 6.32
C CYS A 42 -4.46 7.09 7.75
N GLN A 43 -5.78 7.04 7.83
CA GLN A 43 -6.54 7.07 9.08
C GLN A 43 -7.58 5.94 9.09
N LYS A 44 -7.73 5.28 10.24
CA LYS A 44 -8.72 4.20 10.44
C LYS A 44 -10.15 4.63 10.07
N LYS A 45 -10.55 5.84 10.44
CA LYS A 45 -11.86 6.44 10.09
C LYS A 45 -12.06 6.60 8.58
N ILE A 46 -11.00 6.90 7.83
CA ILE A 46 -11.06 7.01 6.37
C ILE A 46 -11.24 5.61 5.77
N ALA A 47 -10.54 4.59 6.27
CA ALA A 47 -10.77 3.21 5.85
C ALA A 47 -12.22 2.76 6.12
N GLU A 48 -12.75 3.03 7.31
CA GLU A 48 -14.16 2.78 7.67
C GLU A 48 -15.13 3.48 6.72
N GLN A 49 -14.90 4.76 6.42
CA GLN A 49 -15.71 5.51 5.49
C GLN A 49 -15.71 4.89 4.08
N ILE A 50 -14.54 4.57 3.53
CA ILE A 50 -14.40 3.96 2.20
C ILE A 50 -15.16 2.63 2.15
N VAL A 51 -14.96 1.77 3.17
CA VAL A 51 -15.65 0.48 3.27
C VAL A 51 -17.16 0.66 3.37
N SER A 52 -17.65 1.60 4.18
CA SER A 52 -19.09 1.85 4.35
C SER A 52 -19.77 2.35 3.07
N GLN A 53 -19.04 3.01 2.18
CA GLN A 53 -19.53 3.48 0.88
C GLN A 53 -19.42 2.40 -0.22
N GLY A 54 -18.98 1.19 0.12
CA GLY A 54 -18.89 0.07 -0.83
C GLY A 54 -17.70 0.18 -1.77
N ALA A 55 -16.61 0.78 -1.31
CA ALA A 55 -15.37 0.96 -2.04
C ALA A 55 -14.22 0.19 -1.37
N ASP A 56 -13.12 0.09 -2.12
CA ASP A 56 -11.87 -0.54 -1.72
C ASP A 56 -10.77 0.54 -1.55
N TYR A 57 -9.67 0.24 -0.86
CA TYR A 57 -8.64 1.25 -0.58
C TYR A 57 -7.20 0.78 -0.73
N ILE A 58 -6.34 1.77 -0.94
CA ILE A 58 -4.88 1.73 -0.88
C ILE A 58 -4.40 2.93 -0.05
N LEU A 59 -4.07 2.73 1.22
CA LEU A 59 -3.60 3.81 2.09
C LEU A 59 -2.09 3.72 2.26
N ALA A 60 -1.35 4.76 1.88
CA ALA A 60 0.08 4.82 2.13
C ALA A 60 0.35 4.98 3.63
N VAL A 61 1.31 4.26 4.19
CA VAL A 61 1.66 4.27 5.60
C VAL A 61 3.07 4.83 5.76
N LYS A 62 3.25 5.84 6.62
CA LYS A 62 4.54 6.40 7.03
C LYS A 62 4.54 6.66 8.54
N ASP A 63 5.29 7.67 8.98
CA ASP A 63 5.44 8.12 10.37
C ASP A 63 4.14 8.55 11.07
N ASN A 64 3.08 8.81 10.31
CA ASN A 64 1.76 9.14 10.85
C ASN A 64 1.01 7.93 11.46
N GLN A 65 1.48 6.71 11.20
CA GLN A 65 0.99 5.46 11.81
C GLN A 65 2.21 4.61 12.22
N PRO A 66 3.02 5.06 13.20
CA PRO A 66 4.37 4.53 13.42
C PRO A 66 4.38 3.04 13.73
N GLU A 67 3.45 2.56 14.56
CA GLU A 67 3.35 1.14 14.92
C GLU A 67 3.04 0.24 13.70
N LEU A 68 2.12 0.68 12.83
CA LEU A 68 1.80 -0.04 11.61
C LEU A 68 2.96 0.04 10.60
N PHE A 69 3.59 1.21 10.49
CA PHE A 69 4.71 1.42 9.58
C PHE A 69 5.89 0.52 9.92
N ASP A 70 6.29 0.49 11.20
CA ASP A 70 7.37 -0.36 11.69
C ASP A 70 7.04 -1.84 11.49
N ALA A 71 5.80 -2.26 11.82
CA ALA A 71 5.39 -3.65 11.61
C ALA A 71 5.41 -4.09 10.14
N VAL A 72 4.96 -3.22 9.22
CA VAL A 72 5.04 -3.51 7.78
C VAL A 72 6.49 -3.58 7.32
N LYS A 73 7.34 -2.65 7.77
CA LYS A 73 8.75 -2.63 7.43
C LYS A 73 9.47 -3.89 7.94
N ASP A 74 9.30 -4.22 9.21
CA ASP A 74 9.89 -5.41 9.85
C ASP A 74 9.47 -6.69 9.15
N TYR A 75 8.19 -6.78 8.74
CA TYR A 75 7.68 -7.90 7.96
C TYR A 75 8.47 -8.08 6.66
N PHE A 76 8.58 -7.03 5.86
CA PHE A 76 9.26 -7.12 4.56
C PHE A 76 10.78 -7.28 4.69
N GLU A 77 11.41 -6.70 5.71
CA GLU A 77 12.84 -6.94 5.99
C GLU A 77 13.09 -8.40 6.36
N THR A 78 12.25 -8.99 7.20
CA THR A 78 12.32 -10.41 7.58
C THR A 78 12.05 -11.32 6.38
N ALA A 79 11.04 -10.99 5.58
CA ALA A 79 10.70 -11.75 4.37
C ALA A 79 11.85 -11.72 3.35
N LYS A 80 12.47 -10.55 3.13
CA LYS A 80 13.66 -10.42 2.25
C LYS A 80 14.87 -11.19 2.77
N ALA A 81 15.13 -11.16 4.07
CA ALA A 81 16.25 -11.89 4.67
C ALA A 81 16.13 -13.41 4.48
N THR A 82 14.93 -13.91 4.22
CA THR A 82 14.62 -15.32 3.96
C THR A 82 14.25 -15.58 2.49
N ASP A 83 14.53 -14.65 1.59
CA ASP A 83 14.19 -14.73 0.15
C ASP A 83 12.72 -15.09 -0.10
N PHE A 84 11.82 -14.60 0.77
CA PHE A 84 10.39 -14.87 0.77
C PHE A 84 10.01 -16.36 0.80
N LEU A 85 10.92 -17.26 1.18
CA LEU A 85 10.74 -18.72 1.12
C LEU A 85 9.55 -19.24 1.94
N SER A 86 9.14 -18.50 2.97
CA SER A 86 8.08 -18.89 3.91
C SER A 86 6.76 -18.13 3.72
N VAL A 87 6.68 -17.22 2.74
CA VAL A 87 5.54 -16.32 2.58
C VAL A 87 5.10 -16.29 1.11
N PRO A 88 3.82 -16.56 0.80
CA PRO A 88 3.29 -16.32 -0.54
C PRO A 88 3.26 -14.80 -0.81
N VAL A 89 4.29 -14.32 -1.49
CA VAL A 89 4.41 -12.93 -1.95
C VAL A 89 4.10 -12.85 -3.43
N SER A 90 3.32 -11.83 -3.82
CA SER A 90 3.26 -11.41 -5.22
C SER A 90 4.32 -10.33 -5.44
N TYR A 91 5.19 -10.54 -6.42
CA TYR A 91 6.31 -9.65 -6.74
C TYR A 91 6.18 -9.14 -8.18
N ASP A 92 6.35 -7.83 -8.37
CA ASP A 92 6.45 -7.20 -9.69
C ASP A 92 7.64 -6.22 -9.70
N GLU A 93 8.45 -6.25 -10.75
CA GLU A 93 9.54 -5.29 -10.96
C GLU A 93 9.39 -4.64 -12.33
N GLN A 94 9.42 -3.31 -12.35
CA GLN A 94 9.35 -2.51 -13.56
C GLN A 94 10.54 -1.58 -13.64
N THR A 95 11.25 -1.62 -14.76
CA THR A 95 12.32 -0.67 -15.06
C THR A 95 11.85 0.30 -16.13
N ASN A 96 11.86 1.58 -15.81
CA ASN A 96 11.56 2.66 -16.74
C ASN A 96 12.82 3.49 -17.00
N ALA A 97 13.25 3.57 -18.26
CA ALA A 97 14.38 4.39 -18.67
C ALA A 97 13.85 5.57 -19.49
N ASP A 98 14.01 6.79 -18.97
CA ASP A 98 13.50 8.00 -19.60
C ASP A 98 14.49 9.17 -19.43
N HIS A 99 14.81 9.88 -20.52
CA HIS A 99 15.68 11.05 -20.55
C HIS A 99 17.00 10.94 -19.74
N GLY A 100 17.68 9.78 -19.78
CA GLY A 100 18.95 9.56 -19.05
C GLY A 100 18.78 9.20 -17.57
N ARG A 101 17.53 9.04 -17.10
CA ARG A 101 17.18 8.52 -15.79
C ARG A 101 16.67 7.09 -15.94
N VAL A 102 17.23 6.17 -15.17
CA VAL A 102 16.70 4.82 -15.01
C VAL A 102 16.02 4.74 -13.65
N GLU A 103 14.73 4.37 -13.63
CA GLU A 103 13.95 4.14 -12.42
C GLU A 103 13.52 2.68 -12.37
N VAL A 104 13.94 1.98 -11.33
CA VAL A 104 13.49 0.61 -11.03
C VAL A 104 12.46 0.70 -9.93
N ARG A 105 11.27 0.12 -10.14
CA ARG A 105 10.20 0.02 -9.16
C ARG A 105 9.94 -1.45 -8.84
N ARG A 106 10.00 -1.82 -7.56
CA ARG A 106 9.69 -3.16 -7.07
C ARG A 106 8.46 -3.09 -6.18
N CYS A 107 7.47 -3.93 -6.45
CA CYS A 107 6.26 -4.04 -5.67
C CYS A 107 6.17 -5.45 -5.08
N CYS A 108 6.08 -5.55 -3.76
CA CYS A 108 5.81 -6.78 -3.05
C CYS A 108 4.42 -6.68 -2.39
N LEU A 109 3.56 -7.67 -2.56
CA LEU A 109 2.24 -7.75 -1.95
C LEU A 109 2.10 -9.05 -1.18
N VAL A 110 1.58 -8.97 0.04
CA VAL A 110 1.28 -10.14 0.89
C VAL A 110 -0.10 -10.04 1.50
N ASN A 111 -0.78 -11.18 1.59
CA ASN A 111 -2.12 -11.29 2.17
C ASN A 111 -2.07 -11.72 3.64
N ASP A 112 -0.92 -12.15 4.13
CA ASP A 112 -0.75 -12.47 5.55
C ASP A 112 -0.53 -11.18 6.35
N ILE A 113 -1.57 -10.79 7.08
CA ILE A 113 -1.59 -9.61 7.95
C ILE A 113 -1.55 -10.00 9.44
N SER A 114 -1.36 -11.29 9.75
CA SER A 114 -1.47 -11.82 11.12
C SER A 114 -0.40 -11.27 12.08
N THR A 115 0.71 -10.77 11.53
CA THR A 115 1.83 -10.19 12.28
C THR A 115 1.66 -8.70 12.54
N LEU A 116 0.63 -8.06 11.97
CA LEU A 116 0.41 -6.62 12.16
C LEU A 116 -0.19 -6.32 13.54
N PRO A 117 0.07 -5.13 14.08
CA PRO A 117 -0.55 -4.67 15.32
C PRO A 117 -2.02 -4.30 15.06
N GLN A 118 -2.92 -5.01 15.73
CA GLN A 118 -4.37 -4.74 15.73
C GLN A 118 -4.97 -4.53 14.32
N PRO A 119 -4.75 -5.44 13.35
CA PRO A 119 -5.24 -5.29 11.98
C PRO A 119 -6.76 -5.14 11.90
N GLU A 120 -7.50 -5.66 12.89
CA GLU A 120 -8.95 -5.52 13.04
C GLU A 120 -9.42 -4.05 13.17
N ASN A 121 -8.52 -3.15 13.57
CA ASN A 121 -8.82 -1.72 13.63
C ASN A 121 -8.85 -1.04 12.26
N TRP A 122 -8.43 -1.75 11.20
CA TRP A 122 -8.49 -1.29 9.82
C TRP A 122 -9.62 -2.01 9.11
N ALA A 123 -10.72 -1.30 8.89
CA ALA A 123 -11.93 -1.87 8.33
C ALA A 123 -11.65 -2.66 7.04
N GLY A 124 -11.88 -3.97 7.10
CA GLY A 124 -11.70 -4.88 5.97
C GLY A 124 -10.28 -4.98 5.42
N LEU A 125 -9.23 -4.65 6.18
CA LEU A 125 -7.84 -4.86 5.77
C LEU A 125 -7.61 -6.32 5.37
N GLN A 126 -6.96 -6.53 4.23
CA GLN A 126 -6.71 -7.87 3.69
C GLN A 126 -5.25 -8.12 3.30
N SER A 127 -4.46 -7.06 3.08
CA SER A 127 -3.11 -7.20 2.56
C SER A 127 -2.26 -5.99 2.92
N ILE A 128 -0.94 -6.18 2.87
CA ILE A 128 0.05 -5.10 2.91
C ILE A 128 0.95 -5.20 1.68
N ALA A 129 1.43 -4.04 1.22
CA ALA A 129 2.40 -3.99 0.14
C ALA A 129 3.59 -3.09 0.45
N LEU A 130 4.72 -3.41 -0.16
CA LEU A 130 5.92 -2.60 -0.18
C LEU A 130 6.20 -2.16 -1.61
N LEU A 131 6.29 -0.85 -1.83
CA LEU A 131 6.78 -0.28 -3.07
C LEU A 131 8.16 0.33 -2.82
N GLU A 132 9.15 -0.15 -3.54
CA GLU A 132 10.52 0.38 -3.55
C GLU A 132 10.82 1.03 -4.89
N SER A 133 11.44 2.21 -4.87
CA SER A 133 11.91 2.87 -6.08
C SER A 133 13.39 3.25 -6.00
N GLU A 134 14.20 2.73 -6.92
CA GLU A 134 15.60 3.09 -7.14
C GLU A 134 15.70 3.99 -8.37
N ARG A 135 16.44 5.09 -8.26
CA ARG A 135 16.69 6.02 -9.36
C ARG A 135 18.19 6.11 -9.59
N HIS A 136 18.61 5.78 -10.79
CA HIS A 136 19.97 5.97 -11.27
C HIS A 136 19.97 7.14 -12.25
N GLN A 137 20.70 8.20 -11.94
CA GLN A 137 21.05 9.23 -12.92
C GLN A 137 22.38 8.80 -13.55
N GLY A 138 22.40 8.63 -14.87
CA GLY A 138 23.65 8.44 -15.60
C GLY A 138 24.54 9.66 -15.42
N GLY A 139 25.80 9.42 -15.05
CA GLY A 139 26.87 10.42 -15.11
C GLY A 139 27.40 10.62 -16.52
#